data_AF-A0A4R6ESJ1-F1
#
_entry.id   AF-A0A4R6ESJ1-F1
#
_cell.length_a   1.000
_cell.length_b   1.000
_cell.length_c   1.000
_cell.angle_alpha   90.00
_cell.angle_beta   90.00
_cell.angle_gamma   90.00
#
_symmetry.space_group_name_H-M   'P 1'
#
loop_
_entity.id
_entity.type
_entity.pdbx_description
1 polymer ?
#
loop_
_entity_poly.entity_id
_entity_poly.type
_entity_poly.pdbx_seq_one_letter_code
_entity_poly.pdbx_strand_id
1 'polypeptide(L)'
;MPGNGEDAGVAGARRQEPAGVREALKKWYPLRDFATPDDIADAVLFLASPMARVITGVALPVDGGLMAGNRLMAEELTLEQI
;
A
#
# COMPACT_ATOMS: atom_id res chain seq x y z
N MET A 1 1.99 -14.46 -36.65
CA MET A 1 1.78 -13.22 -35.87
C MET A 1 1.87 -13.57 -34.39
N PRO A 2 2.96 -13.28 -33.66
CA PRO A 2 2.99 -13.34 -32.19
C PRO A 2 2.99 -11.90 -31.62
N GLY A 3 2.47 -11.58 -30.44
CA GLY A 3 1.77 -12.35 -29.44
C GLY A 3 1.18 -11.36 -28.43
N ASN A 4 -0.03 -11.62 -27.95
CA ASN A 4 -0.65 -10.83 -26.90
C ASN A 4 -0.82 -11.75 -25.70
N GLY A 5 0.25 -11.83 -24.90
CA GLY A 5 0.20 -12.37 -23.54
C GLY A 5 -0.49 -11.36 -22.65
N GLU A 6 -1.81 -11.23 -22.82
CA GLU A 6 -2.68 -10.56 -21.87
C GLU A 6 -2.60 -11.36 -20.57
N ASP A 7 -1.73 -10.86 -19.69
CA ASP A 7 -1.71 -10.93 -18.23
C ASP A 7 -3.05 -11.25 -17.56
N ALA A 8 -3.53 -12.46 -17.76
CA ALA A 8 -4.69 -13.04 -17.10
C ALA A 8 -4.46 -13.34 -15.60
N GLY A 9 -3.75 -12.48 -14.88
CA GLY A 9 -3.47 -12.72 -13.46
C GLY A 9 -2.72 -11.60 -12.76
N VAL A 10 -3.34 -10.42 -12.58
CA VAL A 10 -3.32 -9.56 -11.36
C VAL A 10 -4.46 -8.51 -11.46
N ALA A 11 -5.58 -8.83 -12.11
CA ALA A 11 -6.78 -8.01 -12.00
C ALA A 11 -7.45 -8.29 -10.65
N GLY A 12 -6.99 -7.60 -9.60
CA GLY A 12 -7.62 -7.63 -8.28
C GLY A 12 -9.11 -7.35 -8.43
N ALA A 13 -9.94 -8.32 -8.04
CA ALA A 13 -11.38 -8.18 -8.08
C ALA A 13 -11.77 -6.91 -7.30
N ARG A 14 -12.22 -5.86 -8.00
CA ARG A 14 -12.74 -4.65 -7.37
C ARG A 14 -14.02 -5.02 -6.63
N ARG A 15 -13.86 -5.43 -5.37
CA ARG A 15 -14.97 -5.52 -4.43
C ARG A 15 -15.52 -4.10 -4.30
N GLN A 16 -16.82 -3.94 -4.57
CA GLN A 16 -17.46 -2.65 -4.39
C GLN A 16 -17.48 -2.38 -2.88
N GLU A 17 -16.54 -1.56 -2.42
CA GLU A 17 -16.51 -1.11 -1.04
C GLU A 17 -17.74 -0.25 -0.77
N PRO A 18 -18.39 -0.39 0.40
CA PRO A 18 -19.46 0.51 0.79
C PRO A 18 -19.00 1.96 0.70
N ALA A 19 -19.87 2.83 0.19
CA ALA A 19 -19.54 4.24 -0.02
C ALA A 19 -18.96 4.87 1.25
N GLY A 20 -17.78 5.51 1.13
CA GLY A 20 -17.15 6.26 2.22
C GLY A 20 -16.26 5.44 3.18
N VAL A 21 -16.25 4.11 3.11
CA VAL A 21 -15.37 3.28 3.97
C VAL A 21 -13.91 3.66 3.77
N ARG A 22 -13.50 3.81 2.52
CA ARG A 22 -12.12 4.19 2.17
C ARG A 22 -11.73 5.52 2.81
N GLU A 23 -12.59 6.53 2.76
CA GLU A 23 -12.27 7.84 3.37
C GLU A 23 -12.24 7.82 4.89
N ALA A 24 -13.11 7.02 5.53
CA ALA A 24 -13.08 6.84 6.97
C ALA A 24 -11.77 6.21 7.45
N LEU A 25 -11.18 5.31 6.65
CA LEU A 25 -9.95 4.58 6.99
C LEU A 25 -8.67 5.41 6.78
N LYS A 26 -8.69 6.46 5.96
CA LYS A 26 -7.51 7.33 5.71
C LYS A 26 -6.90 7.89 6.98
N LYS A 27 -7.68 8.08 8.05
CA LYS A 27 -7.19 8.58 9.34
C LYS A 27 -6.10 7.69 9.97
N TRP A 28 -6.06 6.41 9.59
CA TRP A 28 -5.06 5.45 10.06
C TRP A 28 -3.77 5.43 9.21
N TYR A 29 -3.71 6.21 8.14
CA TYR A 29 -2.51 6.37 7.33
C TYR A 29 -1.86 7.70 7.70
N PRO A 30 -0.59 7.74 8.13
CA PRO A 30 0.15 9.00 8.27
C PRO A 30 0.08 9.88 7.02
N LEU A 31 0.16 9.28 5.83
CA LEU A 31 0.02 9.98 4.56
C LEU A 31 -1.40 10.50 4.27
N ARG A 32 -2.41 10.05 5.03
CA ARG A 32 -3.84 10.33 4.82
C ARG A 32 -4.33 9.95 3.41
N ASP A 33 -3.65 9.01 2.77
CA ASP A 33 -4.06 8.45 1.50
C ASP A 33 -3.65 6.98 1.39
N PHE A 34 -4.23 6.31 0.40
CA PHE A 34 -3.90 4.92 0.07
C PHE A 34 -2.89 4.88 -1.06
N ALA A 35 -1.92 3.98 -0.93
CA ALA A 35 -1.05 3.63 -2.03
C ALA A 35 -1.87 3.17 -3.24
N THR A 36 -1.50 3.68 -4.39
CA THR A 36 -1.99 3.29 -5.71
C THR A 36 -1.06 2.24 -6.31
N PRO A 37 -1.48 1.53 -7.37
CA PRO A 37 -0.57 0.64 -8.11
C PRO A 37 0.69 1.36 -8.62
N ASP A 38 0.57 2.64 -8.97
CA ASP A 38 1.70 3.44 -9.47
C ASP A 38 2.73 3.71 -8.37
N ASP A 39 2.29 3.97 -7.12
CA ASP A 39 3.22 4.11 -5.98
C ASP A 39 4.06 2.85 -5.75
N ILE A 40 3.46 1.67 -5.95
CA ILE A 40 4.16 0.39 -5.86
C ILE A 40 5.13 0.23 -7.03
N ALA A 41 4.70 0.56 -8.26
CA ALA A 41 5.53 0.47 -9.45
C ALA A 41 6.77 1.37 -9.34
N ASP A 42 6.62 2.60 -8.85
CA ASP A 42 7.71 3.55 -8.66
C ASP A 42 8.71 3.06 -7.60
N ALA A 43 8.22 2.50 -6.48
CA ALA A 43 9.08 1.90 -5.46
C ALA A 43 9.87 0.70 -6.00
N VAL A 44 9.22 -0.17 -6.79
CA VAL A 44 9.88 -1.29 -7.47
C VAL A 44 10.92 -0.79 -8.46
N LEU A 45 10.60 0.24 -9.25
CA LEU A 45 11.53 0.84 -10.21
C LEU A 45 12.78 1.41 -9.50
N PHE A 46 12.59 2.09 -8.36
CA PHE A 46 13.70 2.54 -7.53
C PHE A 46 14.57 1.36 -7.04
N LEU A 47 13.96 0.31 -6.49
CA LEU A 47 14.66 -0.87 -5.98
C LEU A 47 15.39 -1.66 -7.07
N ALA A 48 14.86 -1.67 -8.30
CA ALA A 48 15.51 -2.28 -9.45
C ALA A 48 16.66 -1.44 -10.04
N SER A 49 16.74 -0.16 -9.68
CA SER A 49 17.73 0.77 -10.21
C SER A 49 19.11 0.65 -9.52
N PRO A 50 20.19 1.16 -10.15
CA PRO A 50 21.51 1.24 -9.50
C PRO A 50 21.53 2.09 -8.21
N MET A 51 20.52 2.95 -7.98
CA MET A 51 20.44 3.76 -6.77
C MET A 51 20.23 2.91 -5.51
N ALA A 52 19.60 1.75 -5.65
CA ALA A 52 19.34 0.83 -4.56
C ALA A 52 20.43 -0.24 -4.36
N ARG A 53 21.63 -0.09 -4.94
CA ARG A 53 22.67 -1.15 -5.01
C ARG A 53 23.07 -1.82 -3.68
N VAL A 54 22.82 -1.18 -2.54
CA VAL A 54 23.14 -1.69 -1.20
C VAL A 54 21.89 -1.99 -0.36
N ILE A 55 20.69 -1.78 -0.91
CA ILE A 55 19.42 -2.08 -0.25
C ILE A 55 19.09 -3.53 -0.59
N THR A 56 19.38 -4.44 0.35
CA THR A 56 19.16 -5.89 0.19
C THR A 56 18.77 -6.51 1.53
N GLY A 57 18.09 -7.66 1.49
CA GLY A 57 17.68 -8.40 2.69
C GLY A 57 16.58 -7.73 3.52
N VAL A 58 15.81 -6.81 2.93
CA VAL A 58 14.75 -6.05 3.63
C VAL A 58 13.42 -6.14 2.89
N ALA A 59 12.33 -6.21 3.64
CA ALA A 59 10.99 -5.93 3.13
C ALA A 59 10.68 -4.45 3.41
N LEU A 60 10.69 -3.61 2.36
CA LEU A 60 10.43 -2.18 2.47
C LEU A 60 8.90 -1.93 2.43
N PRO A 61 8.28 -1.38 3.51
CA PRO A 61 6.87 -1.01 3.47
C PRO A 61 6.63 0.15 2.49
N VAL A 62 5.62 0.00 1.63
CA VAL A 62 5.13 1.02 0.69
C VAL A 62 3.62 1.16 0.89
N ASP A 63 3.23 1.67 2.06
CA ASP A 63 1.87 1.54 2.60
C ASP A 63 1.31 2.85 3.19
N GLY A 64 1.91 4.00 2.85
CA GLY A 64 1.52 5.30 3.41
C GLY A 64 1.82 5.45 4.91
N GLY A 65 2.65 4.56 5.49
CA GLY A 65 3.09 4.60 6.87
C GLY A 65 2.19 3.84 7.85
N LEU A 66 1.26 3.00 7.35
CA LEU A 66 0.33 2.23 8.18
C LEU A 66 1.08 1.34 9.18
N MET A 67 2.13 0.64 8.73
CA MET A 67 2.93 -0.27 9.55
C MET A 67 3.95 0.42 10.47
N ALA A 68 4.16 1.72 10.34
CA ALA A 68 5.15 2.46 11.14
C ALA A 68 4.74 2.69 12.61
N GLY A 69 3.55 2.21 13.00
CA GLY A 69 2.98 2.39 14.33
C GLY A 69 2.03 3.57 14.36
N ASN A 70 0.77 3.33 14.02
CA ASN A 70 -0.27 4.35 14.18
C ASN A 70 -0.93 4.25 15.56
N ARG A 71 -0.65 5.24 16.41
CA ARG A 71 -1.25 5.40 17.74
C ARG A 71 -2.79 5.45 17.69
N LEU A 72 -3.38 6.17 16.74
CA LEU A 72 -4.84 6.29 16.61
C LEU A 72 -5.49 4.95 16.23
N MET A 73 -4.82 4.16 15.39
CA MET A 73 -5.28 2.80 15.06
C MET A 73 -5.18 1.87 16.27
N ALA A 74 -4.08 1.95 17.02
CA ALA A 74 -3.89 1.18 18.24
C ALA A 74 -4.98 1.50 19.28
N GLU A 75 -5.24 2.79 19.55
CA GLU A 75 -6.26 3.25 20.50
C GLU A 75 -7.68 2.82 20.10
N GLU A 76 -8.04 2.89 18.81
CA GLU A 76 -9.38 2.49 18.36
C GLU A 76 -9.59 0.96 18.37
N LEU A 77 -8.54 0.16 18.14
CA LEU A 77 -8.64 -1.30 18.14
C LEU A 77 -8.58 -1.92 19.55
N THR A 78 -7.91 -1.28 20.51
CA THR A 78 -7.78 -1.80 21.89
C THR A 78 -8.97 -1.45 22.80
N LEU A 79 -9.93 -0.64 22.32
CA LEU A 79 -11.12 -0.22 23.10
C LEU A 79 -10.79 0.47 24.43
N GLU A 80 -9.60 1.05 24.59
CA GLU A 80 -9.30 1.90 25.74
C GLU A 80 -9.81 3.32 25.46
N GLN A 81 -11.08 3.56 25.80
CA GLN A 81 -11.65 4.91 25.86
C GLN A 81 -11.39 5.48 27.26
N ILE A 82 -10.61 6.56 27.36
CA ILE A 82 -10.50 7.39 28.58
C ILE A 82 -11.65 8.39 28.59
#